data_AF-A0A840MW12-F1
#
_entry.id   AF-A0A840MW12-F1
#
_cell.length_a   1.000
_cell.length_b   1.000
_cell.length_c   1.000
_cell.angle_alpha   90.00
_cell.angle_beta   90.00
_cell.angle_gamma   90.00
#
_symmetry.space_group_name_H-M   'P 1'
#
loop_
_entity.id
_entity.type
_entity.pdbx_description
1 polymer ?
#
loop_
_entity_poly.entity_id
_entity_poly.type
_entity_poly.pdbx_seq_one_letter_code
_entity_poly.pdbx_strand_id
1 'polypeptide(L)' 'MDALAKGAIMDTVSNESEARDHSAPPSTRRDEFIVFFIIAALIWPVVAVGVVGGFGFLVWMSQLVLGPPGPPH' A
#
# COMPACT_ATOMS: atom_id res chain seq x y z
N MET A 1 -44.16 10.68 -21.13
CA MET A 1 -43.05 9.70 -21.13
C MET A 1 -41.94 10.17 -20.19
N ASP A 2 -41.77 11.48 -20.01
CA ASP A 2 -40.69 12.09 -19.23
C ASP A 2 -40.74 11.83 -17.72
N ALA A 3 -41.93 11.66 -17.14
CA ALA A 3 -42.09 11.47 -15.69
C ALA A 3 -41.55 10.10 -15.20
N LEU A 4 -41.71 9.04 -16.01
CA LEU A 4 -41.21 7.70 -15.68
C LEU A 4 -39.69 7.61 -15.78
N ALA A 5 -39.10 8.23 -16.81
CA ALA A 5 -37.65 8.30 -16.96
C ALA A 5 -37.02 9.10 -15.80
N LYS A 6 -37.66 10.18 -15.37
CA LYS A 6 -37.16 11.02 -14.27
C LYS A 6 -37.20 10.31 -12.91
N GLY A 7 -38.24 9.50 -12.66
CA GLY A 7 -38.33 8.66 -11.45
C GLY A 7 -37.21 7.62 -11.37
N ALA A 8 -37.04 6.81 -12.42
CA ALA A 8 -36.00 5.78 -12.47
C ALA A 8 -34.57 6.33 -12.35
N ILE A 9 -34.32 7.54 -12.88
CA ILE A 9 -33.02 8.21 -12.76
C ILE A 9 -32.78 8.71 -11.31
N MET A 10 -33.81 9.24 -10.65
CA MET A 10 -33.70 9.70 -9.26
C MET A 10 -33.39 8.54 -8.30
N ASP A 11 -33.99 7.37 -8.51
CA ASP A 11 -33.82 6.19 -7.66
C ASP A 11 -32.38 5.65 -7.73
N THR A 12 -31.82 5.58 -8.95
CA THR A 12 -30.41 5.20 -9.17
C THR A 12 -29.44 6.18 -8.51
N VAL A 13 -29.64 7.49 -8.67
CA VAL A 13 -28.74 8.51 -8.08
C VAL A 13 -28.80 8.50 -6.55
N SER A 14 -29.96 8.21 -5.98
CA SER A 14 -30.14 8.14 -4.52
C SER A 14 -29.44 6.91 -3.94
N ASN A 15 -29.54 5.75 -4.60
CA ASN A 15 -28.88 4.50 -4.18
C ASN A 15 -27.34 4.58 -4.23
N GLU A 16 -26.79 5.28 -5.24
CA GLU A 16 -25.35 5.54 -5.34
C GLU A 16 -24.83 6.47 -4.23
N SER A 17 -25.67 7.37 -3.73
CA SER A 17 -25.33 8.28 -2.62
C SER A 17 -25.39 7.56 -1.27
N GLU A 18 -26.38 6.69 -1.06
CA GLU A 18 -26.53 5.91 0.18
C GLU A 18 -25.40 4.88 0.34
N ALA A 19 -24.93 4.28 -0.76
CA ALA A 19 -23.75 3.41 -0.75
C ALA A 19 -22.44 4.14 -0.40
N ARG A 20 -22.37 5.46 -0.63
CA ARG A 20 -21.20 6.30 -0.32
C ARG A 20 -21.20 6.86 1.10
N ASP A 21 -22.29 6.74 1.84
CA ASP A 21 -22.32 7.04 3.27
C ASP A 21 -21.90 5.80 4.08
N HIS A 22 -20.74 5.24 3.74
CA HIS A 22 -19.94 4.56 4.76
C HIS A 22 -19.43 5.67 5.68
N SER A 23 -20.26 6.04 6.65
CA SER A 23 -19.92 6.88 7.79
C SER A 23 -18.69 6.27 8.46
N ALA A 24 -17.52 6.67 7.98
CA ALA A 24 -16.27 6.47 8.68
C ALA A 24 -16.45 7.17 10.03
N PRO A 25 -16.26 6.48 11.15
CA PRO A 25 -16.33 7.12 12.46
C PRO A 25 -15.40 8.33 12.44
N PRO A 26 -15.71 9.42 13.17
CA PRO A 26 -14.92 10.64 13.16
C PRO A 26 -13.46 10.29 13.41
N SER A 27 -12.64 10.34 12.35
CA SER A 27 -11.28 9.85 12.36
C SER A 27 -10.51 10.68 13.35
N THR A 28 -10.12 10.07 14.47
CA THR A 28 -9.36 10.78 15.48
C THR A 28 -7.98 11.04 14.89
N ARG A 29 -7.27 12.10 15.31
CA ARG A 29 -5.88 12.36 14.90
C ARG A 29 -4.94 11.16 15.10
N ARG A 30 -5.34 10.23 15.97
CA ARG A 30 -4.61 8.99 16.28
C ARG A 30 -4.80 7.96 15.18
N ASP A 31 -6.00 7.87 14.61
CA ASP A 31 -6.34 6.93 13.54
C ASP A 31 -5.61 7.29 12.24
N GLU A 32 -5.50 8.57 11.91
CA GLU A 32 -4.68 9.04 10.79
C GLU A 32 -3.21 8.60 10.95
N PHE A 33 -2.64 8.75 12.15
CA PHE A 33 -1.27 8.35 12.43
C PHE A 33 -1.09 6.82 12.35
N ILE A 34 -2.07 6.04 12.81
CA ILE A 34 -2.06 4.57 12.73
C ILE A 34 -2.14 4.11 11.28
N VAL A 35 -3.03 4.69 10.47
CA VAL A 35 -3.13 4.38 9.03
C VAL A 35 -1.81 4.70 8.33
N PHE A 36 -1.21 5.84 8.64
CA PHE A 36 0.09 6.23 8.10
C PHE A 36 1.19 5.26 8.53
N PHE A 37 1.19 4.82 9.80
CA PHE A 37 2.16 3.86 10.32
C PHE A 37 2.00 2.48 9.68
N ILE A 38 0.77 2.00 9.46
CA ILE A 38 0.52 0.72 8.78
C ILE A 38 1.11 0.73 7.37
N ILE A 39 0.87 1.82 6.62
CA ILE A 39 1.41 1.96 5.26
C ILE A 39 2.94 2.12 5.30
N ALA A 40 3.46 2.97 6.18
CA ALA A 40 4.90 3.19 6.31
C ALA A 40 5.65 1.93 6.77
N ALA A 41 5.10 1.17 7.71
CA ALA A 41 5.61 -0.11 8.18
C ALA A 41 5.51 -1.21 7.12
N LEU A 42 4.77 -1.02 6.03
CA LEU A 42 4.77 -1.89 4.86
C LEU A 42 5.81 -1.46 3.81
N ILE A 43 6.00 -0.14 3.62
CA ILE A 43 7.03 0.40 2.70
C ILE A 43 8.43 0.12 3.24
N TRP A 44 8.66 0.35 4.53
CA TRP A 44 9.97 0.17 5.17
C TRP A 44 10.56 -1.24 5.03
N PRO A 45 9.82 -2.35 5.24
CA PRO A 45 10.36 -3.69 5.04
C PRO A 45 10.66 -3.98 3.57
N VAL A 46 9.88 -3.46 2.61
CA VAL A 46 10.21 -3.59 1.18
C VAL A 46 11.55 -2.91 0.89
N VAL A 47 11.76 -1.70 1.43
CA VAL A 47 13.04 -0.99 1.32
C VAL A 47 14.16 -1.78 2.01
N ALA A 48 13.93 -2.30 3.21
CA ALA A 48 14.91 -3.08 3.96
C ALA A 48 15.32 -4.35 3.20
N VAL A 49 14.37 -5.10 2.65
CA VAL A 49 14.64 -6.31 1.85
C VAL A 49 15.33 -5.95 0.54
N GLY A 50 14.92 -4.86 -0.12
CA GLY A 50 15.59 -4.39 -1.34
C GLY A 50 17.04 -3.98 -1.09
N VAL A 51 17.31 -3.25 -0.01
CA VAL A 51 18.66 -2.83 0.37
C VAL A 51 19.48 -4.03 0.82
N VAL A 52 19.01 -4.86 1.76
CA VAL A 52 19.77 -6.00 2.30
C VAL A 52 19.95 -7.09 1.25
N GLY A 53 18.89 -7.44 0.52
CA GLY A 53 18.94 -8.43 -0.56
C GLY A 53 19.78 -7.94 -1.73
N GLY A 54 19.60 -6.69 -2.15
CA GLY A 54 20.41 -6.08 -3.21
C GLY A 54 21.88 -5.95 -2.84
N PHE A 55 22.18 -5.49 -1.63
CA PHE A 55 23.55 -5.36 -1.14
C PHE A 55 24.21 -6.72 -0.92
N GLY A 56 23.49 -7.70 -0.34
CA GLY A 56 23.98 -9.07 -0.20
C GLY A 56 24.24 -9.75 -1.55
N PHE A 57 23.37 -9.53 -2.54
CA PHE A 57 23.56 -10.00 -3.91
C PHE A 57 24.76 -9.32 -4.59
N LEU A 58 24.92 -8.01 -4.41
CA LEU A 58 26.08 -7.26 -4.90
C LEU A 58 27.38 -7.78 -4.30
N VAL A 59 27.40 -8.04 -2.99
CA VAL A 59 28.54 -8.64 -2.29
C VAL A 59 28.81 -10.06 -2.77
N TRP A 60 27.78 -10.85 -3.03
CA TRP A 60 27.94 -12.19 -3.59
C TRP A 60 28.50 -12.15 -5.02
N MET A 61 27.97 -11.29 -5.87
CA MET A 61 28.47 -11.08 -7.23
C MET A 61 29.88 -10.49 -7.23
N SER A 62 30.21 -9.58 -6.31
CA SER A 62 31.55 -9.04 -6.20
C SER A 62 32.57 -10.12 -5.86
N GLN A 63 32.20 -11.10 -5.03
CA GLN A 63 33.04 -12.28 -4.75
C GLN A 63 33.26 -13.14 -6.01
N LEU A 64 32.26 -13.30 -6.88
CA LEU A 64 32.43 -14.04 -8.14
C LEU A 64 33.39 -13.32 -9.10
N VAL A 65 33.42 -11.98 -9.10
CA VAL A 65 34.31 -11.18 -9.96
C VAL A 65 35.71 -11.02 -9.37
N LEU A 66 35.82 -10.82 -8.05
CA LEU A 66 37.08 -10.54 -7.34
C LEU A 66 37.80 -11.80 -6.81
N GLY A 67 37.16 -12.96 -6.94
CA GLY A 67 37.66 -14.24 -6.43
C GLY A 67 37.07 -14.59 -5.06
N PRO A 68 36.86 -15.89 -4.75
CA PRO A 68 36.19 -16.34 -3.53
C PRO A 68 36.88 -15.82 -2.27
N PRO A 69 36.15 -15.38 -1.22
CA PRO A 69 36.76 -15.02 0.05
C PRO A 69 37.42 -16.26 0.65
N GLY A 70 38.72 -16.15 0.92
CA GLY A 70 39.57 -17.29 1.29
C GLY A 70 39.18 -17.93 2.63
N PRO A 71 39.52 -19.22 2.84
CA PRO A 71 39.25 -19.94 4.09
C PRO A 71 39.86 -19.25 5.32
N PRO A 72 39.11 -19.14 6.43
CA PRO A 72 39.62 -18.58 7.67
C PRO A 72 40.64 -19.53 8.33
N HIS A 73 41.74 -18.96 8.81
CA HIS A 73 42.79 -19.62 9.62
C HIS A 73 42.34 -19.83 11.05
#